data_AF-A0A1V5B7S6-F1
#
_entry.id   AF-A0A1V5B7S6-F1
#
_cell.length_a   1.000
_cell.length_b   1.000
_cell.length_c   1.000
_cell.angle_alpha   90.00
_cell.angle_beta   90.00
_cell.angle_gamma   90.00
#
_symmetry.space_group_name_H-M   'P 1'
#
loop_
_entity.id
_entity.type
_entity.pdbx_description
1 polymer ?
#
loop_
_entity_poly.entity_id
_entity_poly.type
_entity_poly.pdbx_seq_one_letter_code
_entity_poly.pdbx_strand_id
1 'polypeptide(L)'
;MLPGTEASSKSALVRLYMLPNMRIAGSVHSHPSPDIRPSAADLIFFSKTGDYHIIAGMPFDMDSWICYDRTGSPRDLPVLDVEIEEEDEDWID
;
A
#
# COMPACT_ATOMS: atom_id res chain seq x y z
N MET A 1 -8.82 1.46 -7.17
CA MET A 1 -7.79 2.40 -7.65
C MET A 1 -8.15 3.79 -7.15
N LEU A 2 -7.17 4.58 -6.69
CA LEU A 2 -7.41 5.95 -6.22
C LEU A 2 -7.85 6.86 -7.39
N PRO A 3 -8.66 7.91 -7.14
CA PRO A 3 -9.02 8.88 -8.16
C PRO A 3 -7.78 9.47 -8.86
N GLY A 4 -7.82 9.55 -10.20
CA GLY A 4 -6.69 10.04 -10.99
C GLY A 4 -5.50 9.09 -11.07
N THR A 5 -5.67 7.82 -10.70
CA THR A 5 -4.67 6.78 -10.96
C THR A 5 -4.74 6.32 -12.42
N GLU A 6 -3.63 6.44 -13.14
CA GLU A 6 -3.46 5.92 -14.50
C GLU A 6 -2.46 4.76 -14.45
N ALA A 7 -2.90 3.53 -14.73
CA ALA A 7 -2.05 2.35 -14.69
C ALA A 7 -1.89 1.73 -16.08
N SER A 8 -0.70 1.18 -16.33
CA SER A 8 -0.35 0.39 -17.50
C SER A 8 0.35 -0.89 -17.05
N SER A 9 0.68 -1.77 -18.00
CA SER A 9 1.50 -2.96 -17.72
C SER A 9 2.92 -2.64 -17.24
N LYS A 10 3.37 -1.39 -17.36
CA LYS A 10 4.75 -0.97 -17.02
C LYS A 10 4.84 0.01 -15.85
N SER A 11 3.77 0.77 -15.58
CA SER A 11 3.83 1.87 -14.61
C SER A 11 2.45 2.26 -14.12
N ALA A 12 2.40 2.88 -12.94
CA ALA A 12 1.22 3.57 -12.44
C ALA A 12 1.59 5.02 -12.10
N LEU A 13 0.70 5.95 -12.45
CA LEU A 13 0.77 7.35 -12.07
C LEU A 13 -0.37 7.63 -11.10
N VAL A 14 -0.07 8.20 -9.93
CA VAL A 14 -1.07 8.60 -8.94
C VAL A 14 -1.04 10.12 -8.77
N ARG A 15 -2.19 10.77 -8.97
CA ARG A 15 -2.37 12.22 -8.76
C ARG A 15 -2.69 12.48 -7.29
N LEU A 16 -1.64 12.66 -6.48
CA LEU A 16 -1.78 12.82 -5.02
C LEU A 16 -2.72 13.96 -4.57
N TYR A 17 -2.87 15.03 -5.35
CA TYR A 17 -3.82 16.11 -5.05
C TYR A 17 -5.30 15.73 -5.22
N MET A 18 -5.57 14.54 -5.79
CA MET A 18 -6.92 13.97 -5.91
C MET A 18 -7.21 12.95 -4.81
N LEU A 19 -6.29 12.79 -3.85
CA LEU A 19 -6.54 11.96 -2.68
C LEU A 19 -7.74 12.52 -1.91
N PRO A 20 -8.70 11.65 -1.52
CA PRO A 20 -9.83 12.08 -0.71
C PRO A 20 -9.34 12.61 0.64
N ASN A 21 -10.13 13.50 1.25
CA ASN A 21 -9.83 14.07 2.56
C ASN A 21 -10.12 13.06 3.68
N MET A 22 -9.30 12.01 3.75
CA MET A 22 -9.34 10.93 4.74
C MET A 22 -7.94 10.64 5.26
N ARG A 23 -7.84 9.95 6.40
CA ARG A 23 -6.54 9.52 6.92
C ARG A 23 -5.98 8.43 6.01
N ILE A 24 -4.76 8.64 5.52
CA ILE A 24 -4.05 7.68 4.67
C ILE A 24 -2.97 7.00 5.52
N ALA A 25 -3.12 5.70 5.74
CA ALA A 25 -2.14 4.91 6.49
C ALA A 25 -0.82 4.76 5.72
N GLY A 26 -0.90 4.67 4.39
CA GLY A 26 0.24 4.60 3.47
C GLY A 26 -0.16 3.97 2.15
N SER A 27 0.59 2.99 1.66
CA SER A 27 0.35 2.39 0.35
C SER A 27 0.71 0.91 0.27
N VAL A 28 0.18 0.23 -0.74
CA VAL A 28 0.61 -1.11 -1.12
C VAL A 28 0.82 -1.18 -2.63
N HIS A 29 1.93 -1.81 -3.05
CA HIS A 29 2.18 -2.14 -4.45
C HIS A 29 2.99 -3.44 -4.56
N SER A 30 3.13 -3.94 -5.79
CA SER A 30 3.85 -5.18 -6.07
C SER A 30 4.99 -4.99 -7.04
N HIS A 31 6.11 -5.68 -6.81
CA HIS A 31 7.15 -5.88 -7.79
C HIS A 31 6.92 -7.19 -8.54
N PRO A 32 7.15 -7.24 -9.86
CA PRO A 32 7.03 -8.48 -10.63
C PRO A 32 8.20 -9.46 -10.37
N SER A 33 9.16 -9.07 -9.53
CA SER A 33 10.34 -9.86 -9.20
C SER A 33 10.36 -10.18 -7.69
N PRO A 34 11.20 -11.14 -7.24
CA PRO A 34 11.42 -11.39 -5.81
C PRO A 34 12.10 -10.24 -5.07
N ASP A 35 12.69 -9.27 -5.77
CA ASP A 35 13.32 -8.10 -5.15
C ASP A 35 12.25 -7.07 -4.76
N ILE A 36 11.90 -7.06 -3.47
CA ILE A 36 10.92 -6.17 -2.84
C ILE A 36 11.55 -4.98 -2.13
N ARG A 37 12.80 -4.63 -2.48
CA ARG A 37 13.44 -3.40 -1.98
C ARG A 37 12.87 -2.18 -2.72
N PRO A 38 12.61 -1.06 -2.03
CA PRO A 38 12.06 0.13 -2.66
C PRO A 38 13.04 0.70 -3.70
N SER A 39 12.52 1.05 -4.86
CA SER A 39 13.22 1.86 -5.85
C SER A 39 13.26 3.33 -5.44
N ALA A 40 14.07 4.14 -6.12
CA ALA A 40 14.09 5.58 -5.90
C ALA A 40 12.71 6.24 -6.13
N ALA A 41 11.90 5.72 -7.06
CA ALA A 41 10.55 6.23 -7.31
C ALA A 41 9.61 5.92 -6.14
N ASP A 42 9.74 4.73 -5.55
CA ASP A 42 8.98 4.33 -4.37
C ASP A 42 9.28 5.24 -3.18
N LEU A 43 10.57 5.53 -2.92
CA LEU A 43 10.98 6.43 -1.83
C LEU A 43 10.39 7.84 -1.98
N ILE A 44 10.34 8.37 -3.20
CA ILE A 44 9.70 9.67 -3.49
C ILE A 44 8.20 9.60 -3.17
N PHE A 45 7.54 8.48 -3.48
CA PHE A 45 6.12 8.28 -3.20
C PHE A 45 5.83 8.11 -1.71
N PHE A 46 6.66 7.33 -1.00
CA PHE A 46 6.55 7.10 0.45
C PHE A 46 6.61 8.42 1.21
N SER A 47 7.56 9.30 0.84
CA SER A 47 7.73 10.62 1.47
C SER A 47 6.50 11.55 1.39
N LYS A 48 5.53 11.23 0.51
CA LYS A 48 4.34 12.06 0.24
C LYS A 48 3.05 11.45 0.78
N THR A 49 3.08 10.24 1.31
CA THR A 49 1.90 9.52 1.79
C THR A 49 2.08 9.14 3.26
N GLY A 50 1.34 8.14 3.76
CA GLY A 50 1.35 7.75 5.17
C GLY A 50 2.69 7.21 5.68
N ASP A 51 2.69 6.30 6.66
CA ASP A 51 3.92 5.79 7.29
C ASP A 51 4.08 4.26 7.18
N TYR A 52 3.23 3.62 6.38
CA TYR A 52 3.18 2.18 6.17
C TYR A 52 3.11 1.88 4.67
N HIS A 53 4.21 1.43 4.09
CA HIS A 53 4.32 1.14 2.66
C HIS A 53 4.70 -0.31 2.43
N ILE A 54 3.77 -1.10 1.91
CA ILE A 54 3.98 -2.52 1.66
C ILE A 54 4.43 -2.73 0.22
N ILE A 55 5.54 -3.46 0.05
CA ILE A 55 5.96 -4.00 -1.26
C ILE A 55 5.82 -5.52 -1.21
N ALA A 56 4.95 -6.06 -2.05
CA ALA A 56 4.85 -7.50 -2.29
C ALA A 56 5.66 -7.91 -3.53
N GLY A 57 6.13 -9.14 -3.60
CA GLY A 57 6.90 -9.64 -4.75
C GLY A 57 6.71 -11.13 -4.98
N MET A 58 7.32 -11.67 -6.03
CA MET A 58 7.27 -13.11 -6.27
C MET A 58 7.94 -13.88 -5.13
N PRO A 59 7.41 -15.06 -4.73
CA PRO A 59 6.31 -15.81 -5.34
C PRO A 59 4.87 -15.41 -4.93
N PHE A 60 4.68 -14.28 -4.24
CA PHE A 60 3.39 -13.80 -3.73
C PHE A 60 2.71 -14.74 -2.72
N ASP A 61 3.51 -15.41 -1.88
CA ASP A 61 3.00 -16.13 -0.71
C ASP A 61 2.82 -15.21 0.51
N MET A 62 2.38 -15.77 1.64
CA MET A 62 2.08 -15.04 2.87
C MET A 62 3.29 -14.30 3.46
N ASP A 63 4.51 -14.71 3.09
CA ASP A 63 5.77 -14.14 3.57
C ASP A 63 6.44 -13.24 2.50
N SER A 64 5.86 -13.15 1.30
CA SER A 64 6.44 -12.45 0.14
C SER A 64 6.16 -10.95 0.14
N TRP A 65 6.32 -10.29 1.28
CA TRP A 65 6.12 -8.85 1.41
C TRP A 65 6.94 -8.24 2.56
N ILE A 66 7.24 -6.95 2.45
CA ILE A 66 7.87 -6.16 3.52
C ILE A 66 7.13 -4.83 3.65
N CYS A 67 6.95 -4.36 4.88
CA CYS A 67 6.49 -3.00 5.16
C CYS A 67 7.69 -2.07 5.38
N TYR A 68 7.60 -0.86 4.83
CA TYR A 68 8.59 0.20 4.96
C TYR A 68 7.94 1.45 5.53
N ASP A 69 8.73 2.23 6.27
CA ASP A 69 8.34 3.58 6.67
C ASP A 69 8.53 4.60 5.55
N ARG A 70 8.20 5.88 5.84
CA ARG A 70 8.35 6.99 4.88
C ARG A 70 9.79 7.22 4.36
N THR A 71 10.81 6.66 5.02
CA THR A 71 12.22 6.77 4.63
C THR A 71 12.69 5.59 3.79
N GLY A 72 11.87 4.55 3.65
CA GLY A 72 12.24 3.28 3.03
C GLY A 72 12.96 2.33 3.98
N SER A 73 12.93 2.59 5.29
CA SER A 73 13.48 1.68 6.29
C SER A 73 12.45 0.59 6.61
N PRO A 74 12.85 -0.69 6.74
CA PRO A 74 11.93 -1.75 7.12
C PRO A 74 11.23 -1.44 8.44
N ARG A 75 9.93 -1.72 8.48
CA ARG A 75 9.06 -1.48 9.62
C ARG A 75 8.31 -2.76 9.96
N ASP A 76 8.19 -3.02 11.26
CA ASP A 76 7.35 -4.11 11.76
C ASP A 76 5.86 -3.80 11.54
N LEU A 77 5.12 -4.77 11.01
CA LEU A 77 3.68 -4.71 10.82
C LEU A 77 3.05 -6.04 11.26
N PRO A 78 2.47 -6.10 12.48
CA PRO A 78 1.86 -7.31 12.99
C PRO A 78 0.68 -7.77 12.14
N VAL A 79 0.68 -9.05 11.74
CA VAL A 79 -0.48 -9.71 11.13
C VAL A 79 -1.31 -10.30 12.26
N LEU A 80 -2.55 -9.84 12.40
CA LEU A 80 -3.47 -10.31 13.43
C LEU A 80 -4.53 -11.19 12.78
N ASP A 81 -4.74 -12.38 13.33
CA ASP A 81 -5.88 -13.24 13.01
C ASP A 81 -7.01 -12.87 13.97
N VAL A 82 -7.96 -12.05 13.49
CA VAL A 82 -9.06 -11.53 14.29
C VAL A 82 -10.39 -11.89 13.64
N GLU A 83 -11.33 -12.32 14.47
CA GLU A 83 -12.74 -12.40 14.06
C GLU A 83 -13.25 -10.97 13.93
N ILE A 84 -13.61 -10.56 12.71
CA ILE A 84 -14.28 -9.29 12.47
C ILE A 84 -15.77 -9.55 12.70
N GLU A 85 -16.32 -8.99 13.78
CA GLU A 85 -17.77 -8.93 13.96
C GLU A 85 -18.34 -8.06 12.82
N GLU A 86 -19.18 -8.63 11.96
CA GLU A 86 -19.92 -7.85 10.97
C GLU A 86 -20.84 -6.90 11.75
N GLU A 87 -20.56 -5.59 11.72
CA GLU A 87 -21.53 -4.59 12.15
C GLU A 87 -22.73 -4.72 11.20
N ASP A 88 -23.88 -5.14 11.75
CA ASP A 88 -25.15 -5.25 11.04
C ASP A 88 -25.33 -4.04 10.11
N GLU A 89 -25.42 -4.31 8.81
CA GLU A 89 -25.55 -3.33 7.75
C GLU A 89 -26.98 -2.75 7.74
N ASP A 90 -27.41 -2.15 8.87
CA ASP A 90 -28.66 -1.40 9.01
C ASP A 90 -28.50 0.00 8.37
N TRP A 91 -28.27 0.03 7.05
CA TRP A 91 -28.27 1.25 6.26
C TRP A 91 -29.61 1.43 5.51
N ILE A 92 -30.59 2.01 6.23
CA ILE A 92 -31.67 2.90 5.73
C ILE A 92 -32.83 2.24 4.93
N ASP A 93 -34.04 2.30 5.51
CA ASP A 93 -35.36 2.32 4.81
C ASP A 93 -35.57 3.65 4.06
#